data_AF-A0A8S2YY84-F1
#
_entry.id   AF-A0A8S2YY84-F1
#
_cell.length_a   1.000
_cell.length_b   1.000
_cell.length_c   1.000
_cell.angle_alpha   90.00
_cell.angle_beta   90.00
_cell.angle_gamma   90.00
#
_symmetry.space_group_name_H-M   'P 1'
#
loop_
_entity.id
_entity.type
_entity.pdbx_description
1 polymer ?
#
loop_
_entity_poly.entity_id
_entity_poly.type
_entity_poly.pdbx_seq_one_letter_code
_entity_poly.pdbx_strand_id
1 'polypeptide(L)'
;EKLMLLRCFRVDRIILAVNNYIIKIMGGKYIMPPVINFDAIYEQSSSTTPVIFVLSPGSDPTNDIQKLAERKGNVNYGVFFNLIMTKSLREE
;
A
#
# COMPACT_ATOMS: atom_id res chain seq x y z
N GLU A 1 -18.32 6.36 22.15
CA GLU A 1 -19.64 7.01 21.93
C GLU A 1 -19.58 8.30 21.09
N LYS A 2 -18.64 9.24 21.31
CA LYS A 2 -18.57 10.54 20.58
C LYS A 2 -18.59 10.45 19.04
N LEU A 3 -17.95 9.44 18.44
CA LEU A 3 -17.95 9.22 16.99
C LEU A 3 -19.32 8.85 16.41
N MET A 4 -20.15 8.12 17.18
CA MET A 4 -21.50 7.74 16.74
C MET A 4 -22.41 8.96 16.65
N LEU A 5 -22.31 9.87 17.62
CA LEU A 5 -23.05 11.14 17.59
C LEU A 5 -22.62 12.01 16.40
N LEU A 6 -21.32 12.13 16.14
CA LEU A 6 -20.83 12.89 14.99
C LEU A 6 -21.37 12.35 13.66
N ARG A 7 -21.51 11.02 13.54
CA ARG A 7 -22.08 10.40 12.34
C ARG A 7 -23.55 10.74 12.12
N CYS A 8 -24.33 10.93 13.18
CA CYS A 8 -25.74 11.32 13.07
C CYS A 8 -25.92 12.78 12.64
N PHE A 9 -25.04 13.69 13.08
CA PHE A 9 -25.20 15.13 12.83
C PHE A 9 -24.37 15.66 11.66
N ARG A 10 -23.16 15.14 11.42
CA ARG A 10 -22.27 15.66 10.36
C ARG A 10 -21.27 14.63 9.85
N VAL A 11 -21.71 13.89 8.83
CA VAL A 11 -20.93 12.81 8.21
C VAL A 11 -19.60 13.27 7.60
N ASP A 12 -19.55 14.48 7.04
CA ASP A 12 -18.34 15.08 6.44
C ASP A 12 -17.13 15.11 7.38
N ARG A 13 -17.36 15.19 8.69
CA ARG A 13 -16.27 15.28 9.68
C ARG A 13 -15.85 13.95 10.27
N ILE A 14 -16.53 12.85 9.92
CA ILE A 14 -16.23 11.52 10.48
C ILE A 14 -14.79 11.13 10.17
N ILE A 15 -14.33 11.28 8.93
CA ILE A 15 -12.99 10.85 8.50
C ILE A 15 -11.91 11.52 9.36
N LEU A 16 -12.01 12.84 9.55
CA LEU A 16 -11.10 13.59 10.40
C LEU A 16 -11.17 13.16 11.87
N ALA A 17 -12.38 12.94 12.39
CA ALA A 17 -12.58 12.52 13.78
C ALA A 17 -12.06 11.10 14.05
N VAL A 18 -12.21 10.19 13.08
CA VAL A 18 -11.66 8.82 13.13
C VAL A 18 -10.14 8.88 13.10
N ASN A 19 -9.54 9.66 12.20
CA ASN A 19 -8.09 9.84 12.16
C ASN A 19 -7.56 10.36 13.50
N ASN A 20 -8.18 11.40 14.07
CA ASN A 20 -7.80 11.94 15.37
C ASN A 20 -7.94 10.91 16.51
N TYR A 21 -8.98 10.07 16.45
CA TYR A 21 -9.16 8.98 17.41
C TYR A 21 -8.04 7.94 17.29
N ILE A 22 -7.70 7.51 16.07
CA ILE A 22 -6.60 6.56 15.81
C ILE A 22 -5.27 7.14 16.31
N ILE A 23 -4.98 8.40 16.00
CA ILE A 23 -3.76 9.08 16.47
C ILE A 23 -3.70 9.07 18.01
N LYS A 24 -4.81 9.36 18.69
CA LYS A 24 -4.85 9.42 20.15
C LYS A 24 -4.65 8.05 20.81
N ILE A 25 -5.14 6.97 20.19
CA ILE A 25 -5.12 5.62 20.78
C ILE A 25 -3.89 4.82 20.37
N MET A 26 -3.53 4.84 19.08
CA MET A 26 -2.45 4.01 18.52
C MET A 26 -1.26 4.81 17.98
N GLY A 27 -1.39 6.14 17.85
CA GLY A 27 -0.35 7.01 17.33
C GLY A 27 -0.47 7.29 15.82
N GLY A 28 0.27 8.30 15.36
CA GLY A 28 0.20 8.80 13.98
C GLY A 28 0.65 7.82 12.89
N LYS A 29 1.42 6.78 13.24
CA LYS A 29 1.93 5.79 12.27
C LYS A 29 0.83 5.00 11.55
N TYR A 30 -0.38 4.94 12.10
CA TYR A 30 -1.51 4.19 11.54
C TYR A 30 -2.38 5.02 10.58
N ILE A 31 -2.18 6.34 10.52
CA ILE A 31 -2.86 7.22 9.56
C ILE A 31 -1.94 7.71 8.44
N MET A 32 -0.63 7.60 8.64
CA MET A 32 0.36 7.98 7.63
C MET A 32 0.51 6.83 6.63
N PRO A 33 0.55 7.12 5.31
CA PRO A 33 0.84 6.09 4.33
C PRO A 33 2.24 5.51 4.61
N PRO A 34 2.40 4.17 4.55
CA PRO A 34 3.70 3.56 4.74
C PRO A 34 4.65 4.01 3.63
N VAL A 35 5.89 4.34 4.02
CA VAL A 35 6.96 4.60 3.04
C VAL A 35 7.38 3.26 2.46
N ILE A 36 7.31 3.14 1.13
CA ILE A 36 7.71 1.92 0.44
C ILE A 36 9.24 1.84 0.47
N ASN A 37 9.76 0.81 1.12
CA ASN A 37 11.20 0.49 1.12
C ASN A 37 11.41 -0.89 0.49
N PHE A 38 11.90 -0.90 -0.74
CA PHE A 38 12.12 -2.14 -1.50
C PHE A 38 13.18 -3.06 -0.89
N ASP A 39 14.20 -2.49 -0.22
CA ASP A 39 15.23 -3.29 0.46
C ASP A 39 14.63 -4.05 1.66
N ALA A 40 13.78 -3.39 2.45
CA ALA A 40 13.10 -4.03 3.58
C ALA A 40 12.08 -5.11 3.12
N ILE A 41 11.36 -4.85 2.02
CA ILE A 41 10.43 -5.82 1.43
C ILE A 41 11.20 -7.05 0.93
N TYR A 42 12.36 -6.85 0.30
CA TYR A 42 13.21 -7.94 -0.17
C TYR A 42 13.73 -8.80 0.98
N GLU A 43 14.19 -8.20 2.08
CA GLU A 43 14.65 -8.94 3.28
C GLU A 43 13.55 -9.77 3.94
N GLN A 44 12.29 -9.33 3.84
CA GLN A 44 11.14 -10.07 4.35
C GLN A 44 10.62 -11.13 3.36
N SER A 45 11.04 -11.05 2.09
CA SER A 45 10.62 -11.98 1.04
C SER A 45 11.45 -13.25 1.06
N SER A 46 10.85 -14.35 0.62
CA SER A 46 11.52 -15.63 0.46
C SER A 46 10.99 -16.34 -0.78
N SER A 47 11.64 -17.41 -1.23
CA SER A 47 11.18 -18.19 -2.38
C SER A 47 9.78 -18.80 -2.19
N THR A 48 9.32 -18.92 -0.95
CA THR A 48 7.97 -19.40 -0.60
C THR A 48 6.95 -18.28 -0.39
N THR A 49 7.40 -17.02 -0.31
CA THR A 49 6.54 -15.85 -0.04
C THR A 49 6.72 -14.80 -1.14
N PRO A 50 5.94 -14.87 -2.23
CA PRO A 50 6.08 -13.94 -3.35
C PRO A 50 5.61 -12.53 -2.98
N VAL A 51 6.26 -11.52 -3.55
CA VAL A 51 5.91 -10.10 -3.40
C VAL A 51 5.04 -9.67 -4.57
N ILE A 52 3.87 -9.09 -4.28
CA ILE A 52 2.92 -8.60 -5.28
C ILE A 52 2.76 -7.09 -5.13
N PHE A 53 2.89 -6.35 -6.23
CA PHE A 53 2.65 -4.90 -6.27
C PHE A 53 1.28 -4.63 -6.88
N VAL A 54 0.44 -3.88 -6.16
CA VAL A 54 -0.84 -3.40 -6.67
C VAL A 54 -0.67 -1.98 -7.15
N LEU A 55 -0.79 -1.77 -8.46
CA LEU A 55 -0.50 -0.49 -9.10
C LEU A 55 -1.79 0.23 -9.48
N SER A 56 -1.85 1.52 -9.16
CA SER A 56 -2.78 2.45 -9.80
C SER A 56 -2.25 2.85 -11.18
N PRO A 57 -3.12 3.20 -12.14
CA PRO A 57 -2.69 3.72 -13.44
C PRO A 57 -1.66 4.84 -13.29
N GLY A 58 -0.55 4.75 -14.02
CA GLY A 58 0.55 5.74 -13.99
C GLY A 58 1.58 5.55 -12.87
N SER A 59 1.43 4.54 -12.01
CA SER A 59 2.48 4.14 -11.05
C SER A 59 3.19 2.89 -11.59
N ASP A 60 4.48 3.00 -11.90
CA ASP A 60 5.30 1.87 -12.35
C ASP A 60 6.60 1.77 -11.53
N PRO A 61 6.74 0.76 -10.65
CA PRO A 61 7.93 0.56 -9.83
C PRO A 61 9.05 -0.22 -10.55
N THR A 62 8.88 -0.58 -11.83
CA THR A 62 9.82 -1.47 -12.56
C THR A 62 11.27 -0.99 -12.50
N ASN A 63 11.51 0.31 -12.68
CA ASN A 63 12.86 0.89 -12.64
C ASN A 63 13.54 0.77 -11.28
N ASP A 64 12.80 0.96 -10.18
CA ASP A 64 13.35 0.89 -8.83
C ASP A 64 13.65 -0.56 -8.42
N ILE A 65 12.80 -1.49 -8.88
CA ILE A 65 12.99 -2.93 -8.71
C ILE A 65 14.22 -3.41 -9.50
N GLN A 66 14.40 -2.95 -10.74
CA GLN A 66 15.58 -3.30 -11.54
C GLN A 66 16.88 -2.84 -10.85
N LYS A 67 16.91 -1.60 -10.35
CA LYS A 67 18.05 -1.09 -9.58
C LYS A 67 18.29 -1.90 -8.31
N LEU A 68 17.25 -2.40 -7.65
CA LEU A 68 17.39 -3.27 -6.48
C LEU A 68 18.02 -4.62 -6.86
N ALA A 69 17.58 -5.22 -7.96
CA ALA A 69 18.11 -6.49 -8.47
C ALA A 69 19.61 -6.38 -8.84
N GLU A 70 20.00 -5.29 -9.50
CA GLU A 70 21.39 -4.96 -9.81
C GLU A 70 22.23 -4.82 -8.53
N ARG A 71 21.73 -4.12 -7.50
CA ARG A 71 22.42 -3.98 -6.21
C ARG A 71 22.59 -5.30 -5.46
N LYS A 72 21.61 -6.20 -5.53
CA LYS A 72 21.62 -7.47 -4.78
C LYS A 72 22.30 -8.62 -5.56
N GLY A 73 22.78 -8.38 -6.78
CA GLY A 73 23.58 -9.34 -7.56
C GLY A 73 22.79 -10.43 -8.29
N ASN A 74 21.46 -10.34 -8.30
CA ASN A 74 20.58 -11.31 -8.96
C ASN A 74 20.09 -10.74 -10.30
N VAL A 75 20.90 -10.93 -11.34
CA VAL A 75 20.64 -10.43 -12.71
C VAL A 75 19.55 -11.23 -13.43
N ASN A 76 19.11 -12.37 -12.88
CA ASN A 76 18.15 -13.26 -13.51
C ASN A 76 17.19 -13.87 -12.48
N TYR A 77 15.89 -13.90 -12.81
CA TYR A 77 14.77 -14.54 -12.11
C TYR A 77 14.09 -13.77 -10.97
N GLY A 78 13.22 -12.85 -11.36
CA GLY A 78 11.92 -12.67 -10.73
C GLY A 78 10.92 -12.42 -11.85
N VAL A 79 10.07 -13.39 -12.17
CA VAL A 79 8.98 -13.17 -13.13
C VAL A 79 7.99 -12.23 -12.44
N PHE A 80 8.18 -10.93 -12.61
CA PHE A 80 7.29 -9.93 -12.06
C PHE A 80 6.03 -9.90 -12.92
N PHE A 81 4.98 -10.57 -12.43
CA PHE A 81 3.66 -10.50 -13.04
C PHE A 81 3.06 -9.13 -12.71
N ASN A 82 3.05 -8.25 -13.71
CA ASN A 82 2.40 -6.97 -13.59
C ASN A 82 0.88 -7.19 -13.66
N LEU A 83 0.21 -7.21 -12.51
CA LEU A 83 -1.24 -7.35 -12.46
C LEU A 83 -1.88 -5.96 -12.55
N ILE A 84 -2.17 -5.52 -13.77
CA ILE A 84 -2.98 -4.32 -13.98
C ILE A 84 -4.42 -4.68 -13.61
N MET A 85 -4.88 -4.27 -12.42
CA MET A 85 -6.30 -4.29 -12.09
C MET A 85 -7.00 -3.17 -12.88
N THR A 86 -7.29 -3.43 -14.15
CA THR A 86 -8.27 -2.61 -14.87
C THR A 86 -9.63 -2.88 -14.24
N LYS A 87 -10.39 -1.83 -13.92
CA LYS A 87 -11.84 -1.98 -13.72
C LYS A 87 -12.45 -2.33 -15.08
N SER A 88 -12.48 -3.61 -15.42
CA SER A 88 -13.29 -4.14 -16.50
C SER A 88 -14.09 -5.35 -16.02
N LEU A 89 -14.81 -5.15 -14.92
CA LEU A 89 -16.11 -5.78 -14.69
C LEU A 89 -17.12 -4.64 -14.52
N ARG A 90 -17.38 -3.96 -15.64
CA ARG A 90 -18.66 -3.31 -15.85
C ARG A 90 -19.44 -4.31 -16.70
N GLU A 91 -20.09 -5.26 -16.03
CA GLU A 91 -21.29 -5.85 -16.59
C GLU A 91 -22.32 -4.72 -16.59
N GLU A 92 -22.47 -4.10 -17.76
CA GLU A 92 -23.68 -3.48 -18.32
C GLU A 92 -23.39 -3.09 -19.77
#